data_AF-A0A6N7WAI3-F1
#
_entry.id   AF-A0A6N7WAI3-F1
#
_cell.length_a   1.000
_cell.length_b   1.000
_cell.length_c   1.000
_cell.angle_alpha   90.00
_cell.angle_beta   90.00
_cell.angle_gamma   90.00
#
_symmetry.space_group_name_H-M   'P 1'
#
loop_
_entity.id
_entity.type
_entity.pdbx_description
1 polymer ?
#
loop_
_entity_poly.entity_id
_entity_poly.type
_entity_poly.pdbx_seq_one_letter_code
_entity_poly.pdbx_strand_id
1 'polypeptide(L)' 'AFIGSNSALVAPVSIGQGATVGAGSTIAKDVAEHALAVTRSRQLEKADWPRPTKKAN' A
#
# COMPACT_ATOMS: atom_id res chain seq x y z
N ALA A 1 -14.23 -9.46 1.66
CA ALA A 1 -13.21 -8.48 2.07
C ALA A 1 -13.17 -7.34 1.07
N PHE A 2 -12.75 -6.14 1.50
CA PHE A 2 -12.44 -5.02 0.62
C PHE A 2 -10.92 -4.93 0.44
N ILE A 3 -10.45 -4.79 -0.82
CA ILE A 3 -9.03 -4.65 -1.14
C ILE A 3 -8.79 -3.27 -1.75
N GLY A 4 -8.02 -2.42 -1.06
CA GLY A 4 -7.70 -1.07 -1.52
C GLY A 4 -6.85 -1.07 -2.79
N SER A 5 -6.95 0.01 -3.56
CA SER A 5 -6.20 0.18 -4.82
C SER A 5 -4.69 0.04 -4.62
N ASN A 6 -4.02 -0.55 -5.62
CA ASN A 6 -2.57 -0.78 -5.62
C ASN A 6 -2.07 -1.56 -4.38
N SER A 7 -2.87 -2.51 -3.88
CA SER A 7 -2.42 -3.46 -2.87
C SER A 7 -1.62 -4.60 -3.51
N ALA A 8 -0.58 -5.08 -2.83
CA ALA A 8 0.18 -6.27 -3.23
C ALA A 8 -0.06 -7.39 -2.21
N LEU A 9 -0.46 -8.56 -2.69
CA LEU A 9 -0.68 -9.75 -1.87
C LEU A 9 0.45 -10.75 -2.13
N VAL A 10 1.29 -11.00 -1.12
CA VAL A 10 2.40 -11.95 -1.24
C VAL A 10 1.90 -13.33 -0.85
N ALA A 11 1.77 -14.22 -1.83
CA ALA A 11 1.30 -15.57 -1.60
C ALA A 11 2.36 -16.45 -0.90
N PRO A 12 1.96 -17.44 -0.09
CA PRO A 12 0.58 -17.70 0.33
C PRO A 12 0.11 -16.69 1.40
N VAL A 13 -1.15 -16.22 1.27
CA VAL A 13 -1.81 -15.36 2.26
C VAL A 13 -3.33 -15.52 2.20
N SER A 14 -3.99 -15.52 3.35
CA SER A 14 -5.45 -15.55 3.49
C SER A 14 -5.99 -14.22 4.01
N ILE A 15 -7.07 -13.74 3.37
CA ILE A 15 -7.77 -12.52 3.78
C ILE A 15 -9.16 -12.92 4.29
N GLY A 16 -9.41 -12.68 5.58
CA GLY A 16 -10.65 -13.05 6.25
C GLY A 16 -11.90 -12.39 5.65
N GLN A 17 -13.05 -13.04 5.85
CA GLN A 17 -14.37 -12.48 5.57
C GLN A 17 -14.53 -11.10 6.22
N GLY A 18 -15.16 -10.16 5.51
CA GLY A 18 -15.36 -8.80 6.02
C GLY A 18 -14.10 -7.95 6.28
N ALA A 19 -12.88 -8.44 6.04
CA ALA A 19 -11.66 -7.67 6.26
C ALA A 19 -11.52 -6.48 5.29
N THR A 20 -10.73 -5.48 5.66
CA THR A 20 -10.40 -4.29 4.85
C THR A 20 -8.89 -4.18 4.70
N VAL A 21 -8.38 -4.17 3.47
CA VAL A 21 -6.98 -3.86 3.16
C VAL A 21 -6.87 -2.43 2.68
N GLY A 22 -6.04 -1.62 3.33
CA GLY A 22 -5.81 -0.22 2.96
C GLY A 22 -5.09 -0.08 1.61
N ALA A 23 -5.38 0.99 0.86
CA ALA A 23 -4.73 1.25 -0.42
C ALA A 23 -3.20 1.38 -0.30
N GLY A 24 -2.48 0.88 -1.31
CA GLY A 24 -1.02 0.88 -1.34
C GLY A 24 -0.35 -0.12 -0.39
N SER A 25 -1.11 -1.01 0.24
CA SER A 25 -0.57 -1.96 1.23
C SER A 25 0.09 -3.16 0.56
N THR A 26 1.27 -3.56 1.04
CA THR A 26 1.85 -4.89 0.85
C THR A 26 1.49 -5.79 2.04
N ILE A 27 0.75 -6.87 1.79
CA ILE A 27 0.31 -7.83 2.81
C ILE A 27 1.03 -9.16 2.60
N ALA A 28 1.81 -9.56 3.61
CA ALA A 28 2.59 -10.80 3.62
C ALA A 28 2.26 -11.73 4.80
N LYS A 29 1.21 -11.40 5.56
CA LYS A 29 0.69 -12.19 6.67
C LYS A 29 -0.83 -12.24 6.59
N ASP A 30 -1.41 -13.31 7.09
CA ASP A 30 -2.86 -13.48 7.10
C ASP A 30 -3.56 -12.33 7.82
N VAL A 31 -4.74 -11.97 7.31
CA VAL A 31 -5.58 -10.91 7.87
C VAL A 31 -6.83 -11.55 8.45
N ALA A 32 -7.07 -11.32 9.74
CA ALA A 32 -8.24 -11.83 10.44
C ALA A 32 -9.55 -11.28 9.86
N GLU A 33 -10.65 -11.97 10.14
CA GLU A 33 -12.00 -11.53 9.76
C GLU A 33 -12.33 -10.17 10.36
N HIS A 34 -13.06 -9.35 9.61
CA HIS A 34 -13.49 -8.00 10.01
C HIS A 34 -12.35 -7.05 10.45
N ALA A 35 -11.09 -7.39 10.19
CA ALA A 35 -9.93 -6.59 10.57
C ALA A 35 -9.53 -5.57 9.48
N LEU A 36 -8.89 -4.47 9.90
CA LEU A 36 -8.19 -3.55 9.02
C LEU A 36 -6.71 -3.93 8.95
N ALA A 37 -6.23 -4.26 7.75
CA ALA A 37 -4.80 -4.44 7.47
C ALA A 37 -4.28 -3.26 6.64
N VAL A 38 -3.23 -2.60 7.13
CA VAL A 38 -2.62 -1.46 6.45
C VAL A 38 -1.11 -1.52 6.59
N THR A 39 -0.41 -1.37 5.46
CA THR A 39 1.03 -1.11 5.45
C THR A 39 1.24 0.18 4.66
N ARG A 40 1.56 1.25 5.39
CA ARG A 40 1.69 2.59 4.81
C ARG A 40 2.84 3.32 5.46
N SER A 41 3.73 3.86 4.65
CA SER A 41 4.75 4.79 5.12
C SER A 41 4.09 6.10 5.55
N ARG A 42 4.70 6.81 6.51
CA ARG A 42 4.27 8.18 6.80
C ARG A 42 4.49 9.02 5.54
N GLN A 43 3.52 9.84 5.21
CA GLN A 43 3.67 10.81 4.13
C GLN A 43 4.76 11.81 4.54
N LEU A 44 5.71 12.01 3.65
CA LEU A 44 6.75 13.04 3.77
C LEU A 44 6.62 13.95 2.56
N GLU A 45 6.78 15.24 2.79
CA GLU A 45 6.77 16.26 1.76
C GLU A 45 8.12 16.99 1.78
N LYS A 46 8.69 17.21 0.59
CA LYS A 46 9.89 18.02 0.40
C LYS A 46 9.52 19.14 -0.57
N ALA A 47 9.21 20.32 -0.03
CA ALA A 47 8.74 21.47 -0.82
C ALA A 47 9.71 21.85 -1.94
N ASP A 48 11.01 21.80 -1.66
CA ASP A 48 12.07 22.26 -2.56
C ASP A 48 12.78 21.11 -3.30
N TRP A 49 12.04 20.08 -3.76
CA TRP A 49 12.65 18.96 -4.48
C TRP A 49 12.97 19.32 -5.95
N PRO A 50 14.24 19.43 -6.37
CA PRO A 50 14.59 19.79 -7.74
C PRO A 50 14.33 18.61 -8.68
N ARG A 51 13.33 18.74 -9.57
CA ARG A 51 13.08 17.75 -10.62
C ARG A 51 14.17 17.81 -11.68
N PRO A 52 14.79 16.69 -12.09
CA PRO A 52 15.77 16.68 -13.17
C PRO A 52 15.19 17.25 -14.46
N THR A 53 15.90 18.17 -15.09
CA THR A 53 15.57 18.70 -16.42
C THR A 53 16.56 18.14 -17.44
N LYS A 54 16.04 17.76 -18.61
CA LYS A 54 16.90 17.33 -19.71
C LYS A 54 17.65 18.56 -20.25
N LYS A 55 18.98 18.48 -20.35
CA LYS A 55 19.76 19.51 -21.05
C LYS A 55 19.38 19.47 -22.53
N ALA A 56 19.01 20.62 -23.09
CA ALA A 56 18.92 20.76 -24.53
C ALA A 56 20.34 20.71 -25.10
N ASN A 57 20.52 19.93 -26.16
CA ASN A 57 21.75 19.91 -26.94
C ASN A 57 21.89 21.19 -27.76
#